data_AF-A0A9W9ZCU6-F1
#
_entry.id   AF-A0A9W9ZCU6-F1
#
_cell.length_a   1.000
_cell.length_b   1.000
_cell.length_c   1.000
_cell.angle_alpha   90.00
_cell.angle_beta   90.00
_cell.angle_gamma   90.00
#
_symmetry.space_group_name_H-M   'P 1'
#
loop_
_entity.id
_entity.type
_entity.pdbx_description
1 polymer ?
#
loop_
_entity_poly.entity_id
_entity_poly.type
_entity_poly.pdbx_seq_one_letter_code
_entity_poly.pdbx_strand_id
1 'polypeptide(L)'
;MFRRALYMREDLLGPSHLLVANTLFKLGKLLHAKGTKDATREAKLLFQRALDIRTAKQGVYHSNTKTIRRALMALETVDLGAKFSGMGTGKQQELLALDGLRSRL
;
A
#
# COMPACT_ATOMS: atom_id res chain seq x y z
N MET A 1 -20.23 4.57 2.38
CA MET A 1 -20.41 4.92 3.82
C MET A 1 -19.18 5.56 4.46
N PHE A 2 -17.98 4.98 4.36
CA PHE A 2 -16.80 5.53 5.06
C PHE A 2 -16.34 6.92 4.60
N ARG A 3 -16.47 7.28 3.30
CA ARG A 3 -16.14 8.64 2.83
C ARG A 3 -17.02 9.74 3.44
N ARG A 4 -18.34 9.50 3.51
CA ARG A 4 -19.28 10.42 4.15
C ARG A 4 -19.02 10.52 5.66
N ALA A 5 -18.74 9.40 6.32
CA ALA A 5 -18.36 9.39 7.72
C ALA A 5 -17.02 10.09 7.98
N LEU A 6 -16.07 10.02 7.05
CA LEU A 6 -14.80 10.73 7.13
C LEU A 6 -15.03 12.24 7.08
N TYR A 7 -15.77 12.70 6.07
CA TYR A 7 -16.11 14.12 5.92
C TYR A 7 -16.78 14.69 7.18
N MET A 8 -17.85 14.05 7.68
CA MET A 8 -18.53 14.52 8.89
C MET A 8 -17.63 14.51 10.13
N ARG A 9 -16.72 13.54 10.26
CA ARG A 9 -15.79 13.47 11.39
C ARG A 9 -14.69 14.52 11.31
N GLU A 10 -14.23 14.85 10.11
CA GLU A 10 -13.25 15.92 9.89
C GLU A 10 -13.86 17.28 10.20
N ASP A 11 -15.10 17.50 9.77
CA ASP A 11 -15.85 18.73 10.02
C ASP A 11 -16.15 18.94 11.51
N LEU A 12 -16.67 17.90 12.19
CA LEU A 12 -17.09 18.01 13.59
C LEU A 12 -15.94 17.94 14.61
N LEU A 13 -14.89 17.16 14.33
CA LEU A 13 -13.84 16.84 15.32
C LEU A 13 -12.46 17.39 14.93
N GLY A 14 -12.33 17.90 13.71
CA GLY A 14 -11.06 18.31 13.13
C GLY A 14 -10.26 17.16 12.49
N PRO A 15 -9.39 17.48 11.52
CA PRO A 15 -8.68 16.49 10.69
C PRO A 15 -7.66 15.65 11.47
N SER A 16 -7.24 16.10 12.65
CA SER A 16 -6.22 15.44 13.50
C SER A 16 -6.81 14.61 14.64
N HIS A 17 -8.12 14.35 14.60
CA HIS A 17 -8.80 13.58 15.65
C HIS A 17 -8.59 12.06 15.50
N LEU A 18 -8.52 11.32 16.61
CA LEU A 18 -8.30 9.87 16.59
C LEU A 18 -9.44 9.09 15.90
N LEU A 19 -10.68 9.61 15.94
CA LEU A 19 -11.79 9.03 15.18
C LEU A 19 -11.67 9.25 13.67
N VAL A 20 -11.04 10.34 13.23
CA VAL A 20 -10.68 10.55 11.82
C VAL A 20 -9.64 9.51 11.41
N ALA A 21 -8.58 9.34 12.20
CA ALA A 21 -7.56 8.30 11.97
C ALA A 21 -8.16 6.88 11.87
N ASN A 22 -9.13 6.55 12.73
CA ASN A 22 -9.85 5.28 12.66
C ASN A 22 -10.62 5.10 11.36
N THR A 23 -11.24 6.18 10.88
CA THR A 23 -12.05 6.15 9.65
C THR A 23 -11.17 6.02 8.42
N LEU A 24 -10.07 6.78 8.37
CA LEU A 24 -9.03 6.68 7.35
C LEU A 24 -8.48 5.24 7.26
N PHE A 25 -8.12 4.64 8.40
CA PHE A 25 -7.62 3.27 8.45
C PHE A 25 -8.66 2.25 7.93
N LYS A 26 -9.93 2.37 8.35
CA LYS A 26 -10.99 1.47 7.87
C LYS A 26 -11.24 1.62 6.37
N LEU A 27 -11.25 2.84 5.84
CA LEU A 27 -11.40 3.09 4.41
C LEU A 27 -10.21 2.53 3.62
N GLY A 28 -8.98 2.74 4.10
CA GLY A 28 -7.77 2.19 3.49
C GLY A 28 -7.80 0.67 3.41
N LYS A 29 -8.24 -0.02 4.47
CA LYS A 29 -8.39 -1.49 4.44
C LYS A 29 -9.39 -1.96 3.38
N LEU A 30 -10.52 -1.27 3.23
CA LEU A 30 -11.53 -1.62 2.23
C LEU A 30 -11.03 -1.39 0.80
N LEU A 31 -10.30 -0.30 0.58
CA LEU A 31 -9.70 -0.01 -0.72
C LEU A 31 -8.61 -1.02 -1.07
N HIS A 32 -7.77 -1.39 -0.09
CA HIS A 32 -6.79 -2.45 -0.30
C HIS A 32 -7.45 -3.79 -0.64
N ALA A 33 -8.55 -4.15 0.03
CA ALA A 33 -9.31 -5.37 -0.27
C ALA A 33 -9.91 -5.38 -1.68
N LYS A 34 -10.10 -4.21 -2.31
CA LYS A 34 -10.55 -4.11 -3.70
C LYS A 34 -9.48 -4.57 -4.70
N GLY A 35 -8.20 -4.60 -4.32
CA GLY A 35 -7.09 -5.18 -5.09
C GLY A 35 -6.67 -4.43 -6.36
N THR A 36 -7.42 -3.43 -6.81
CA THR A 36 -7.06 -2.62 -7.99
C THR A 36 -5.88 -1.68 -7.67
N LYS A 37 -5.00 -1.42 -8.65
CA LYS A 37 -3.84 -0.53 -8.50
C LYS A 37 -4.21 0.85 -7.94
N ASP A 38 -5.27 1.47 -8.45
CA ASP A 38 -5.71 2.79 -7.99
C ASP A 38 -6.20 2.77 -6.55
N ALA A 39 -6.99 1.76 -6.18
CA ALA A 39 -7.46 1.60 -4.79
C ALA A 39 -6.31 1.31 -3.83
N THR A 40 -5.28 0.57 -4.25
CA THR A 40 -4.06 0.34 -3.46
C THR A 40 -3.28 1.64 -3.26
N ARG A 41 -3.16 2.48 -4.30
CA ARG A 41 -2.52 3.80 -4.18
C ARG A 41 -3.28 4.72 -3.23
N GLU A 42 -4.60 4.76 -3.34
CA GLU A 42 -5.45 5.53 -2.43
C GLU A 42 -5.38 5.00 -0.98
N ALA A 43 -5.40 3.68 -0.79
CA ALA A 43 -5.25 3.04 0.52
C ALA A 43 -3.94 3.45 1.20
N LYS A 44 -2.84 3.54 0.44
CA LYS A 44 -1.54 3.98 0.95
C LYS A 44 -1.60 5.40 1.52
N LEU A 45 -2.19 6.34 0.78
CA LEU A 45 -2.36 7.73 1.23
C LEU A 45 -3.21 7.82 2.51
N LEU A 46 -4.28 7.04 2.58
CA LEU A 46 -5.14 6.99 3.77
C LEU A 46 -4.42 6.40 5.00
N PHE A 47 -3.63 5.35 4.81
CA PHE A 47 -2.82 4.77 5.88
C PHE A 47 -1.72 5.72 6.36
N GLN A 48 -1.07 6.46 5.46
CA GLN A 48 -0.08 7.48 5.84
C GLN A 48 -0.71 8.54 6.72
N ARG A 49 -1.83 9.14 6.28
CA ARG A 49 -2.51 10.17 7.07
C ARG A 49 -3.01 9.65 8.42
N ALA A 50 -3.53 8.41 8.46
CA ALA A 50 -3.92 7.78 9.72
C ALA A 50 -2.70 7.55 10.64
N LEU A 51 -1.56 7.17 10.09
CA LEU A 51 -0.31 6.95 10.82
C LEU A 51 0.20 8.24 11.43
N ASP A 52 0.19 9.35 10.69
CA ASP A 52 0.65 10.66 11.16
C ASP A 52 -0.17 11.12 12.36
N ILE A 53 -1.50 11.06 12.25
CA ILE A 53 -2.41 11.44 13.35
C ILE A 53 -2.17 10.56 14.58
N ARG A 54 -2.09 9.23 14.40
CA ARG A 54 -1.90 8.28 15.49
C ARG A 54 -0.54 8.42 16.16
N THR A 55 0.50 8.70 15.37
CA THR A 55 1.85 8.94 15.86
C THR A 55 1.91 10.22 16.67
N ALA A 56 1.32 11.31 16.17
CA ALA A 56 1.27 12.59 16.86
C ALA A 56 0.48 12.53 18.18
N LYS A 57 -0.62 11.77 18.23
CA LYS A 57 -1.51 11.70 19.40
C LYS A 57 -1.17 10.62 20.42
N GLN A 58 -0.57 9.50 20.00
CA GLN A 58 -0.36 8.32 20.85
C GLN A 58 1.07 7.77 20.81
N GLY A 59 1.93 8.30 19.94
CA GLY A 59 3.30 7.84 19.77
C GLY A 59 3.45 6.62 18.85
N VAL A 60 4.71 6.37 18.45
CA VAL A 60 5.11 5.31 17.50
C VAL A 60 4.99 3.88 18.05
N TYR A 61 4.93 3.74 19.38
CA TYR A 61 4.90 2.43 20.05
C TYR A 61 3.50 1.94 20.41
N HIS A 62 2.48 2.80 20.29
CA HIS A 62 1.11 2.44 20.54
C HIS A 62 0.64 1.32 19.60
N SER A 63 -0.15 0.37 20.11
CA SER A 63 -0.60 -0.84 19.40
C SER A 63 -1.23 -0.51 18.04
N ASN A 64 -2.16 0.44 18.02
CA ASN A 64 -2.83 0.86 16.79
C ASN A 64 -1.88 1.54 15.78
N THR A 65 -0.88 2.31 16.23
CA THR A 65 0.13 2.91 15.35
C THR A 65 0.95 1.81 14.67
N LYS A 66 1.34 0.77 15.42
CA LYS A 66 2.01 -0.42 14.89
C LYS A 66 1.15 -1.15 13.87
N THR A 67 -0.15 -1.28 14.11
CA THR A 67 -1.10 -1.92 13.16
C THR A 67 -1.16 -1.16 11.83
N ILE A 68 -1.26 0.16 11.87
CA ILE A 68 -1.28 0.98 10.64
C ILE A 68 0.04 0.84 9.89
N ARG A 69 1.17 0.88 10.60
CA ARG A 69 2.49 0.70 10.01
C ARG A 69 2.65 -0.66 9.32
N ARG A 70 2.18 -1.74 9.93
CA ARG A 70 2.16 -3.08 9.30
C ARG A 70 1.31 -3.12 8.04
N ALA A 71 0.13 -2.50 8.08
CA ALA A 71 -0.74 -2.43 6.90
C ALA A 71 -0.08 -1.67 5.75
N LEU A 72 0.60 -0.56 6.06
CA LEU A 72 1.33 0.24 5.07
C LEU A 72 2.52 -0.52 4.48
N MET A 73 3.31 -1.20 5.31
CA MET A 73 4.40 -2.07 4.85
C MET A 73 3.92 -3.16 3.90
N ALA A 74 2.77 -3.78 4.19
CA ALA A 74 2.19 -4.81 3.32
C ALA A 74 1.80 -4.26 1.93
N LEU A 75 1.43 -2.98 1.81
CA LEU A 75 1.17 -2.37 0.51
C LEU A 75 2.47 -2.09 -0.27
N GLU A 76 3.53 -1.72 0.45
CA GLU A 76 4.83 -1.39 -0.14
C GLU A 76 5.58 -2.62 -0.63
N THR A 77 5.48 -3.74 0.10
CA THR A 77 6.06 -5.01 -0.34
C THR A 77 5.39 -5.57 -1.59
N VAL A 78 4.07 -5.38 -1.73
CA VAL A 78 3.33 -5.75 -2.96
C VAL A 78 3.77 -4.89 -4.15
N ASP A 79 3.97 -3.58 -3.95
CA ASP A 79 4.48 -2.69 -5.01
C ASP A 79 5.90 -3.06 -5.43
N LEU A 80 6.76 -3.46 -4.48
CA LEU A 80 8.10 -3.98 -4.78
C LEU A 80 8.03 -5.29 -5.56
N GLY A 81 7.22 -6.26 -5.13
CA GLY A 81 7.03 -7.53 -5.83
C GLY A 81 6.51 -7.34 -7.26
N ALA A 82 5.58 -6.41 -7.48
CA ALA A 82 5.07 -6.08 -8.81
C ALA A 82 6.11 -5.38 -9.71
N LYS A 83 6.99 -4.55 -9.13
CA LYS A 83 8.10 -3.91 -9.85
C LYS A 83 9.13 -4.94 -10.32
N PHE A 84 9.42 -5.96 -9.51
CA PHE A 84 10.33 -7.04 -9.89
C PHE A 84 9.68 -8.08 -10.81
N SER A 85 8.37 -8.34 -10.70
CA SER A 85 7.67 -9.25 -11.63
C SER A 85 7.48 -8.65 -13.03
N GLY A 86 7.51 -7.32 -13.15
CA GLY A 86 7.52 -6.60 -14.43
C GLY A 86 8.89 -6.55 -15.13
N MET A 87 9.98 -6.90 -14.43
CA MET A 87 11.30 -7.14 -15.04
C MET A 87 11.37 -8.60 -15.52
N GLY A 88 10.43 -9.00 -16.38
CA GLY A 88 10.47 -10.28 -17.05
C GLY A 88 11.60 -10.33 -18.08
N THR A 89 12.41 -11.39 -17.99
CA THR A 89 12.63 -12.30 -19.13
C THR A 89 13.30 -11.76 -20.40
N GLY A 90 14.04 -10.65 -20.35
CA GLY A 90 14.82 -10.17 -21.49
C GLY A 90 16.11 -10.96 -21.80
N LYS A 91 16.59 -11.82 -20.88
CA LYS A 91 17.91 -12.50 -21.02
C LYS A 91 17.86 -14.01 -21.27
N GLN A 92 16.67 -14.61 -21.42
CA GLN A 92 16.57 -16.06 -21.70
C GLN A 92 16.38 -16.41 -23.19
N GLN A 93 16.28 -15.42 -24.09
CA GLN A 93 16.24 -15.67 -25.55
C GLN A 93 17.62 -15.64 -26.23
N GLU A 94 18.69 -15.17 -25.58
CA GLU A 94 20.05 -15.24 -26.15
C GLU A 94 20.72 -16.62 -25.99
N LEU A 95 20.27 -17.46 -25.06
CA LEU A 95 20.91 -18.77 -24.83
C LEU A 95 20.48 -19.83 -25.86
N LEU A 96 19.34 -19.66 -26.55
CA LEU A 96 18.85 -20.59 -27.58
C LEU A 96 19.40 -20.32 -28.98
N ALA A 97 20.08 -19.17 -29.20
CA ALA A 97 20.73 -18.87 -30.47
C ALA A 97 22.14 -19.51 -30.58
N LEU A 98 22.79 -19.83 -29.46
CA LEU A 98 24.15 -20.38 -29.46
C LEU A 98 24.21 -21.91 -29.56
N ASP A 99 23.17 -22.64 -29.17
CA ASP A 99 23.11 -24.11 -29.34
C ASP A 99 22.83 -24.54 -30.79
N GLY A 100 22.28 -23.65 -31.63
CA GLY A 100 22.09 -23.91 -33.07
C GLY A 100 23.35 -23.77 -33.92
N LEU A 101 24.41 -23.15 -33.39
CA LEU A 101 25.67 -22.92 -34.12
C LEU A 101 26.75 -23.98 -33.83
N ARG A 102 26.58 -24.80 -32.77
CA ARG A 102 27.53 -25.88 -32.41
C ARG A 102 27.28 -27.22 -33.11
N SER A 103 26.24 -27.34 -33.92
CA SER A 103 25.89 -28.57 -34.65
C SER A 103 26.18 -28.50 -36.17
N ARG A 104 27.01 -27.54 -36.61
CA ARG A 104 27.48 -27.39 -38.01
C ARG A 104 29.00 -27.30 -38.19
N LEU A 105 29.78 -27.84 -37.26
CA LEU A 105 31.18 -28.23 -37.46
C LEU A 105 31.31 -29.71 -37.11
#